data_AF-A0A4U3A0J9-F1
#
_entry.id   AF-A0A4U3A0J9-F1
#
_cell.length_a   1.000
_cell.length_b   1.000
_cell.length_c   1.000
_cell.angle_alpha   90.00
_cell.angle_beta   90.00
_cell.angle_gamma   90.00
#
_symmetry.space_group_name_H-M   'P 1'
#
loop_
_entity.id
_entity.type
_entity.pdbx_description
1 polymer ?
#
loop_
_entity_poly.entity_id
_entity_poly.type
_entity_poly.pdbx_seq_one_letter_code
_entity_poly.pdbx_strand_id
1 'polypeptide(L)' 'MEKIGIGIVGFGFSSTTFHIPLLQTIEEYDIRAILSSKEELVKQALPNAEVVGTIEELVNRADID' A
#
# COMPACT_ATOMS: atom_id res chain seq x y z
N MET A 1 -18.16 -1.44 -9.94
CA MET A 1 -17.93 -0.60 -8.73
C MET A 1 -16.48 -0.20 -8.76
N GLU A 2 -16.16 1.06 -8.47
CA GLU A 2 -14.76 1.50 -8.36
C GLU A 2 -14.14 0.87 -7.10
N LYS A 3 -12.90 0.38 -7.20
CA LYS A 3 -12.19 -0.18 -6.04
C LYS A 3 -11.72 0.94 -5.13
N ILE A 4 -11.78 0.72 -3.83
CA ILE A 4 -11.27 1.64 -2.81
C ILE A 4 -9.73 1.57 -2.83
N GLY A 5 -9.11 2.71 -3.11
CA GLY A 5 -7.66 2.86 -3.20
C GLY A 5 -7.02 2.93 -1.81
N ILE A 6 -6.13 1.99 -1.51
CA ILE A 6 -5.50 1.86 -0.20
C ILE A 6 -4.06 2.35 -0.22
N GLY A 7 -3.77 3.29 0.66
CA GLY A 7 -2.42 3.70 1.06
C GLY A 7 -1.98 3.02 2.35
N ILE A 8 -0.77 2.45 2.39
CA ILE A 8 -0.23 1.81 3.59
C ILE A 8 0.92 2.65 4.15
N VAL A 9 0.90 2.94 5.46
CA VAL A 9 2.01 3.62 6.14
C VAL A 9 2.92 2.58 6.80
N GLY A 10 4.12 2.42 6.25
CA GLY A 10 5.13 1.52 6.78
C GLY A 10 5.03 0.08 6.25
N PHE A 11 6.19 -0.53 6.00
CA PHE A 11 6.33 -1.93 5.60
C PHE A 11 7.02 -2.73 6.73
N GLY A 12 6.37 -2.75 7.89
CA GLY A 12 6.79 -3.47 9.09
C GLY A 12 5.96 -4.73 9.35
N PHE A 13 6.18 -5.36 10.50
CA PHE A 13 5.53 -6.63 10.88
C PHE A 13 4.00 -6.57 10.80
N SER A 14 3.37 -5.47 11.27
CA SER A 14 1.91 -5.33 11.22
C SER A 14 1.39 -5.34 9.79
N SER A 15 2.03 -4.54 8.93
CA SER A 15 1.66 -4.42 7.51
C SER A 15 1.83 -5.73 6.76
N THR A 16 2.99 -6.40 6.93
CA THR A 16 3.31 -7.62 6.18
C THR A 16 2.55 -8.85 6.65
N THR A 17 2.11 -8.89 7.91
CA THR A 17 1.47 -10.08 8.50
C THR A 17 -0.05 -9.97 8.55
N PHE A 18 -0.59 -8.79 8.81
CA PHE A 18 -2.03 -8.60 9.01
C PHE A 18 -2.66 -7.78 7.88
N HIS A 19 -2.18 -6.57 7.63
CA HIS A 19 -2.89 -5.63 6.76
C HIS A 19 -2.81 -6.05 5.29
N ILE A 20 -1.61 -6.26 4.74
CA ILE A 20 -1.42 -6.59 3.33
C ILE A 20 -2.13 -7.91 2.97
N PRO A 21 -1.93 -9.03 3.70
CA PRO A 21 -2.59 -10.27 3.37
C PRO A 21 -4.12 -10.17 3.43
N LEU A 22 -4.67 -9.47 4.43
CA LEU A 22 -6.12 -9.28 4.53
C LEU A 22 -6.66 -8.46 3.36
N LEU A 23 -6.06 -7.31 3.07
CA LEU A 23 -6.49 -6.40 2.01
C LEU A 23 -6.45 -7.07 0.63
N GLN A 24 -5.47 -7.94 0.37
CA GLN A 24 -5.37 -8.69 -0.89
C GLN A 24 -6.49 -9.72 -1.11
N THR A 25 -7.18 -10.14 -0.05
CA THR A 25 -8.29 -11.10 -0.15
C THR A 25 -9.64 -10.44 -0.49
N ILE A 26 -9.72 -9.12 -0.44
CA ILE A 26 -10.95 -8.36 -0.63
C ILE A 26 -10.89 -7.68 -1.99
N GLU A 27 -11.72 -8.12 -2.93
CA GLU A 27 -11.66 -7.68 -4.33
C GLU A 27 -11.94 -6.19 -4.51
N GLU A 28 -12.69 -5.59 -3.59
CA GLU A 28 -13.06 -4.18 -3.53
C GLU A 28 -11.90 -3.28 -3.11
N TYR A 29 -10.82 -3.83 -2.54
CA TYR A 29 -9.63 -3.08 -2.16
C TYR A 29 -8.50 -3.19 -3.19
N ASP A 30 -7.76 -2.10 -3.35
CA ASP A 30 -6.63 -2.01 -4.25
C ASP A 30 -5.46 -1.29 -3.57
N ILE A 31 -4.37 -2.02 -3.28
CA ILE A 31 -3.19 -1.44 -2.63
C ILE A 31 -2.38 -0.68 -3.69
N ARG A 32 -2.51 0.66 -3.68
CA ARG A 32 -1.94 1.53 -4.72
C ARG A 32 -0.60 2.11 -4.32
N ALA A 33 -0.40 2.42 -3.05
CA ALA A 33 0.85 2.99 -2.57
C ALA A 33 1.20 2.57 -1.14
N ILE A 34 2.50 2.61 -0.84
CA ILE A 34 3.03 2.32 0.49
C ILE A 34 4.21 3.23 0.83
N LEU A 35 4.15 3.86 1.99
CA LEU A 35 5.26 4.62 2.55
C LEU A 35 6.27 3.65 3.14
N SER A 36 7.49 3.60 2.58
CA SER A 36 8.53 2.69 3.07
C SER A 36 9.92 3.13 2.64
N SER A 37 10.91 2.91 3.49
CA SER A 37 12.33 3.02 3.13
C SER A 37 12.90 1.74 2.49
N LYS A 38 12.08 0.69 2.33
CA LYS A 38 12.49 -0.64 1.88
C LYS A 38 11.89 -0.98 0.51
N GLU A 39 12.18 -0.16 -0.51
CA GLU A 39 11.57 -0.27 -1.84
C GLU A 39 11.67 -1.67 -2.46
N GLU A 40 12.86 -2.27 -2.47
CA GLU A 40 13.09 -3.59 -3.05
C GLU A 40 12.20 -4.68 -2.41
N LEU A 41 12.11 -4.69 -1.08
CA LEU A 41 11.28 -5.67 -0.36
C LEU A 41 9.79 -5.43 -0.59
N VAL A 42 9.38 -4.17 -0.70
CA VAL A 42 8.00 -3.84 -1.06
C VAL A 42 7.69 -4.36 -2.46
N LYS A 43 8.55 -4.12 -3.45
CA LYS A 43 8.30 -4.53 -4.83
C LYS A 43 8.27 -6.05 -5.01
N GLN A 44 8.98 -6.79 -4.17
CA GLN A 44 8.86 -8.26 -4.12
C GLN A 44 7.49 -8.73 -3.62
N ALA A 45 6.89 -8.05 -2.64
CA ALA A 45 5.60 -8.42 -2.06
C ALA A 45 4.39 -7.81 -2.81
N LEU A 46 4.54 -6.59 -3.31
CA LEU A 46 3.54 -5.75 -3.96
C LEU A 46 4.15 -5.10 -5.21
N PRO A 47 4.31 -5.85 -6.32
CA PRO A 47 4.98 -5.35 -7.52
C PRO A 47 4.32 -4.08 -8.10
N ASN A 48 3.00 -3.98 -7.98
CA ASN A 48 2.18 -2.92 -8.56
C ASN A 48 2.02 -1.70 -7.65
N ALA A 49 2.33 -1.82 -6.34
CA ALA A 49 2.18 -0.69 -5.42
C ALA A 49 3.32 0.30 -5.60
N GLU A 50 3.03 1.59 -5.62
CA GLU A 50 4.02 2.65 -5.62
C GLU A 50 4.68 2.78 -4.24
N VAL A 51 5.99 2.98 -4.21
CA VAL A 51 6.71 3.23 -2.95
C VAL A 51 6.96 4.71 -2.82
N VAL A 52 6.45 5.30 -1.74
CA VAL A 52 6.61 6.73 -1.44
C VAL A 52 7.54 6.91 -0.24
N GLY A 53 8.25 8.04 -0.21
CA GLY A 53 9.25 8.35 0.81
C GLY A 53 8.69 9.14 1.99
N THR A 54 7.58 9.84 1.79
CA THR A 54 6.98 10.75 2.78
C THR A 54 5.48 10.53 2.96
N ILE A 55 4.93 11.02 4.07
CA ILE A 55 3.49 10.90 4.33
C ILE A 55 2.70 11.84 3.43
N GLU A 56 3.26 12.99 3.11
CA GLU A 56 2.69 13.99 2.22
C GLU A 56 2.52 13.44 0.80
N GLU A 57 3.48 12.66 0.30
CA GLU A 57 3.35 11.97 -0.99
C GLU A 57 2.21 10.95 -1.00
N LEU A 58 1.91 10.32 0.14
CA LEU A 58 0.83 9.34 0.24
C LEU A 58 -0.55 10.02 0.32
N VAL A 59 -0.74 10.99 1.23
CA VAL A 59 -2.07 11.56 1.53
C VAL A 59 -2.57 12.55 0.48
N ASN A 60 -1.67 13.09 -0.37
CA ASN A 60 -2.07 13.99 -1.46
C ASN A 60 -2.51 13.25 -2.73
N ARG A 61 -2.51 11.91 -2.72
CA ARG A 61 -2.93 11.09 -3.85
C ARG A 61 -4.45 11.15 -4.01
N ALA A 62 -4.89 11.56 -5.19
CA ALA A 62 -6.32 11.60 -5.54
C ALA A 62 -6.92 10.21 -5.79
N ASP A 63 -6.07 9.18 -5.95
CA ASP A 63 -6.45 7.79 -6.12
C ASP A 63 -6.36 6.99 -4.82
N ILE A 64 -6.36 7.63 -3.65
CA ILE A 64 -6.43 6.97 -2.34
C ILE A 64 -7.64 7.52 -1.59
N ASP A 65 -8.42 6.63 -0.99
CA ASP A 65 -9.67 6.92 -0.27
C ASP A 65 -9.49 6.90 1.26
#